data_AF-A0AAU2HLZ9-F1
#
_entry.id   AF-A0AAU2HLZ9-F1
#
_cell.length_a   1.000
_cell.length_b   1.000
_cell.length_c   1.000
_cell.angle_alpha   90.00
_cell.angle_beta   90.00
_cell.angle_gamma   90.00
#
_symmetry.space_group_name_H-M   'P 1'
#
loop_
_entity.id
_entity.type
_entity.pdbx_description
1 polymer ?
#
loop_
_entity_poly.entity_id
_entity_poly.type
_entity_poly.pdbx_seq_one_letter_code
_entity_poly.pdbx_strand_id
1 'polypeptide(L)'
;MRVKGGRPGEKAKVTIWLQAKDRHGKWKSVASGSKKVKPTKGKASSTHRANARKTCESKKKTQWRSLIDVDIIGEADSPEKAVTATMTFNCGAGV
;
A
#
# COMPACT_ATOMS: atom_id res chain seq x y z
N MET A 1 34.43 8.37 -4.25
CA MET A 1 33.26 8.24 -5.14
C MET A 1 32.00 8.53 -4.33
N ARG A 2 31.39 9.72 -4.45
CA ARG A 2 30.12 10.04 -3.77
C ARG A 2 28.98 9.39 -4.55
N VAL A 3 28.43 8.31 -4.02
CA VAL A 3 27.24 7.69 -4.61
C VAL A 3 26.08 8.68 -4.43
N LYS A 4 25.44 9.08 -5.53
CA LYS A 4 24.19 9.86 -5.51
C LYS A 4 23.07 8.98 -4.94
N GLY A 5 23.01 8.86 -3.61
CA GLY A 5 22.00 8.11 -2.88
C GLY A 5 22.14 8.46 -1.40
N GLY A 6 21.01 8.66 -0.70
CA GLY A 6 21.04 8.96 0.75
C GLY A 6 21.70 7.84 1.55
N ARG A 7 21.93 8.05 2.85
CA ARG A 7 22.52 7.00 3.69
C ARG A 7 21.57 5.78 3.71
N PRO A 8 22.10 4.55 3.83
CA PRO A 8 21.28 3.37 4.09
C PRO A 8 20.27 3.63 5.21
N GLY A 9 19.04 3.14 5.06
CA GLY A 9 17.98 3.30 6.06
C GLY A 9 17.27 4.66 6.10
N GLU A 10 17.70 5.65 5.31
CA GLU A 10 17.06 6.98 5.29
C GLU A 10 15.81 7.07 4.40
N LYS A 11 15.45 5.99 3.70
CA LYS A 11 14.28 5.94 2.82
C LYS A 11 13.68 4.55 2.83
N ALA A 12 12.38 4.47 2.60
CA ALA A 12 11.71 3.21 2.33
C ALA A 12 10.91 3.31 1.03
N LYS A 13 10.81 2.21 0.28
CA LYS A 13 9.81 2.06 -0.77
C LYS A 13 8.60 1.38 -0.16
N VAL A 14 7.51 2.12 -0.05
CA VAL A 14 6.23 1.57 0.42
C VAL A 14 5.43 1.18 -0.80
N THR A 15 4.99 -0.08 -0.84
CA THR A 15 4.06 -0.61 -1.84
C THR A 15 2.76 -0.99 -1.15
N ILE A 16 1.63 -0.52 -1.68
CA ILE A 16 0.31 -0.83 -1.16
C ILE A 16 -0.49 -1.48 -2.28
N TRP A 17 -1.10 -2.62 -2.00
CA TRP A 17 -2.16 -3.21 -2.82
C TRP A 17 -3.49 -3.04 -2.11
N LEU A 18 -4.45 -2.43 -2.80
CA LEU A 18 -5.83 -2.40 -2.39
C LEU A 18 -6.47 -3.72 -2.79
N GLN A 19 -6.98 -4.47 -1.81
CA GLN A 19 -7.63 -5.75 -2.02
C GLN A 19 -9.13 -5.68 -1.77
N ALA A 20 -9.90 -6.33 -2.63
CA ALA A 20 -11.32 -6.56 -2.46
C ALA A 20 -11.58 -8.06 -2.35
N LYS A 21 -12.57 -8.44 -1.55
CA LYS A 21 -13.01 -9.83 -1.42
C LYS A 21 -13.99 -10.16 -2.54
N ASP A 22 -13.68 -11.19 -3.31
CA ASP A 22 -14.53 -11.67 -4.41
C ASP A 22 -15.74 -12.45 -3.90
N ARG A 23 -16.62 -12.83 -4.82
CA ARG A 23 -17.85 -13.59 -4.52
C ARG A 23 -17.61 -14.97 -3.93
N HIS A 24 -16.40 -15.51 -4.08
CA HIS A 24 -15.96 -16.79 -3.51
C HIS A 24 -15.23 -16.62 -2.18
N GLY A 25 -15.20 -15.40 -1.63
CA GLY A 25 -14.56 -15.10 -0.36
C GLY A 25 -13.03 -14.97 -0.45
N LYS A 26 -12.44 -14.97 -1.65
CA LYS A 26 -10.99 -14.81 -1.84
C LYS A 26 -10.62 -13.35 -2.00
N TRP A 27 -9.47 -12.97 -1.47
CA TRP A 27 -8.94 -11.62 -1.63
C TRP A 27 -8.25 -11.46 -2.97
N LYS A 28 -8.58 -10.39 -3.69
CA LYS A 28 -7.98 -10.02 -4.97
C LYS A 28 -7.41 -8.62 -4.90
N SER A 29 -6.16 -8.44 -5.31
CA SER A 29 -5.57 -7.12 -5.50
C SER A 29 -6.20 -6.47 -6.72
N VAL A 30 -6.87 -5.33 -6.53
CA VAL A 30 -7.64 -4.64 -7.58
C VAL A 30 -7.04 -3.28 -7.95
N ALA A 31 -6.11 -2.76 -7.14
CA ALA A 31 -5.27 -1.62 -7.46
C ALA A 31 -3.98 -1.69 -6.64
N SER A 32 -2.94 -1.00 -7.10
CA SER A 32 -1.69 -0.86 -6.36
C SER A 32 -1.10 0.53 -6.52
N GLY A 33 -0.27 0.93 -5.56
CA GLY A 33 0.55 2.12 -5.67
C GLY A 33 1.83 1.96 -4.88
N SER A 34 2.92 2.53 -5.38
CA SER A 34 4.20 2.50 -4.67
C SER A 34 4.81 3.89 -4.60
N LYS A 35 5.57 4.15 -3.54
CA LYS A 35 6.31 5.40 -3.38
C LYS A 35 7.56 5.22 -2.55
N LYS A 36 8.65 5.85 -2.98
CA LYS A 36 9.82 6.07 -2.13
C LYS A 36 9.53 7.22 -1.18
N VAL A 37 9.46 6.92 0.11
CA VAL A 37 9.18 7.88 1.17
C VAL A 37 10.47 8.15 1.97
N LYS A 38 10.56 9.35 2.53
CA LYS A 38 11.59 9.72 3.50
C LYS A 38 10.96 9.75 4.90
N PRO A 39 11.71 9.44 5.97
CA PRO A 39 11.30 9.71 7.33
C PRO A 39 10.92 11.18 7.45
N THR A 40 9.80 11.44 8.09
CA THR A 40 9.31 12.80 8.33
C THR A 40 9.37 13.05 9.83
N LYS A 41 10.00 14.16 10.25
CA LYS A 41 10.09 14.57 11.66
C LYS A 41 8.81 15.28 12.16
N GLY A 42 7.73 15.27 11.38
CA GLY A 42 6.45 15.95 11.70
C GLY A 42 5.26 15.33 10.95
N LYS A 43 4.19 16.11 10.71
CA LYS A 43 3.03 15.63 9.94
C LYS A 43 3.45 15.21 8.53
N ALA A 44 3.18 13.95 8.20
CA ALA A 44 3.48 13.42 6.88
C ALA A 44 2.64 14.14 5.81
N SER A 45 3.31 14.91 4.95
CA SER A 45 2.67 15.52 3.79
C SER A 45 2.12 14.44 2.84
N SER A 46 1.08 14.77 2.08
CA SER A 46 0.51 13.88 1.06
C SER A 46 1.53 13.41 0.02
N THR A 47 2.64 14.14 -0.13
CA THR A 47 3.79 13.78 -0.97
C THR A 47 4.65 12.66 -0.38
N HIS A 48 4.50 12.31 0.90
CA HIS A 48 5.32 11.32 1.62
C HIS A 48 4.54 10.03 1.95
N ARG A 49 3.46 9.72 1.21
CA ARG A 49 2.67 8.49 1.36
C ARG A 49 2.49 7.77 0.03
N ALA A 50 2.52 6.45 0.06
CA ALA A 50 2.02 5.61 -1.02
C ALA A 50 0.48 5.49 -0.88
N ASN A 51 -0.23 5.46 -2.00
CA ASN A 51 -1.68 5.27 -2.02
C ASN A 51 -2.06 4.36 -3.19
N ALA A 52 -3.00 3.45 -2.97
CA ALA A 52 -3.70 2.72 -4.02
C ALA A 52 -5.15 3.22 -4.06
N ARG A 53 -5.69 3.46 -5.26
CA ARG A 53 -7.06 3.96 -5.44
C ARG A 53 -7.77 3.15 -6.51
N LYS A 54 -9.06 2.94 -6.34
CA LYS A 54 -9.95 2.35 -7.33
C LYS A 54 -11.29 3.04 -7.29
N THR A 55 -11.86 3.29 -8.46
CA THR A 55 -13.23 3.77 -8.61
C THR A 55 -14.20 2.63 -8.34
N CYS A 56 -15.27 2.89 -7.57
CA CYS A 56 -16.33 1.90 -7.37
C CYS A 56 -17.02 1.58 -8.69
N GLU A 57 -17.07 0.31 -9.07
CA GLU A 57 -17.72 -0.15 -10.30
C GLU A 57 -19.22 -0.46 -10.07
N SER A 58 -19.62 -0.64 -8.82
CA SER A 58 -21.04 -0.80 -8.44
C SER A 58 -21.28 -0.40 -6.99
N LYS A 59 -22.54 -0.43 -6.55
CA LYS A 59 -22.94 -0.19 -5.15
C LYS A 59 -22.98 -1.46 -4.29
N LYS A 60 -22.47 -2.59 -4.79
CA LYS A 60 -22.48 -3.87 -4.06
C LYS A 60 -21.65 -3.77 -2.77
N LYS A 61 -22.19 -4.32 -1.68
CA LYS A 61 -21.49 -4.40 -0.40
C LYS A 61 -20.28 -5.32 -0.54
N THR A 62 -19.08 -4.75 -0.41
CA THR A 62 -17.80 -5.42 -0.67
C THR A 62 -16.88 -5.22 0.52
N GLN A 63 -16.13 -6.27 0.88
CA GLN A 63 -15.10 -6.20 1.91
C GLN A 63 -13.77 -5.79 1.27
N TRP A 64 -13.07 -4.87 1.92
CA TRP A 64 -11.84 -4.25 1.47
C TRP A 64 -10.77 -4.34 2.55
N ARG A 65 -9.52 -4.49 2.13
CA ARG A 65 -8.33 -4.38 2.99
C ARG A 65 -7.15 -3.88 2.17
N SER A 66 -6.09 -3.47 2.85
CA SER A 66 -4.81 -3.16 2.21
C SER A 66 -3.78 -4.23 2.58
N LEU A 67 -2.96 -4.61 1.60
CA LEU A 67 -1.71 -5.32 1.80
C LEU A 67 -0.59 -4.31 1.63
N ILE A 68 0.32 -4.21 2.59
CA ILE A 68 1.37 -3.19 2.65
C ILE A 68 2.71 -3.87 2.77
N ASP A 69 3.66 -3.45 1.96
CA ASP A 69 5.04 -3.92 1.91
C ASP A 69 5.96 -2.70 2.00
N VAL A 70 6.99 -2.79 2.83
CA VAL A 70 7.90 -1.69 3.12
C VAL A 70 9.32 -2.18 2.92
N ASP A 71 9.96 -1.73 1.85
CA ASP A 71 11.36 -2.04 1.55
C ASP A 71 12.26 -0.91 2.05
N ILE A 72 13.07 -1.12 3.08
CA ILE A 72 14.05 -0.15 3.57
C ILE A 72 15.22 -0.10 2.59
N ILE A 73 15.46 1.07 1.99
CA ILE A 73 16.47 1.20 0.94
C ILE A 73 17.87 1.17 1.55
N GLY A 74 18.67 0.20 1.12
CA GLY A 74 20.07 0.04 1.54
C GLY A 74 20.25 -0.87 2.75
N GLU A 75 19.17 -1.45 3.27
CA GLU A 75 19.18 -2.44 4.35
C GLU A 75 18.53 -3.74 3.85
N ALA A 76 18.90 -4.87 4.44
CA ALA A 76 18.18 -6.11 4.23
C ALA A 76 16.98 -6.16 5.19
N ASP A 77 15.78 -6.36 4.65
CA ASP A 77 14.56 -6.51 5.44
C ASP A 77 13.82 -7.82 5.10
N SER A 78 12.93 -8.21 6.02
CA SER A 78 12.12 -9.41 5.88
C SER A 78 11.02 -9.19 4.84
N PRO A 79 10.60 -10.22 4.08
CA PRO A 79 9.57 -10.11 3.03
C PRO A 79 8.13 -9.97 3.58
N GLU A 80 7.98 -9.67 4.86
CA GLU A 80 6.73 -9.58 5.59
C GLU A 80 5.83 -8.47 5.04
N LYS A 81 4.51 -8.71 5.07
CA LYS A 81 3.52 -7.76 4.57
C LYS A 81 2.46 -7.53 5.62
N ALA A 82 2.23 -6.26 5.94
CA ALA A 82 1.17 -5.89 6.85
C ALA A 82 -0.19 -5.92 6.14
N VAL A 83 -1.20 -6.49 6.80
CA VAL A 83 -2.59 -6.49 6.32
C VAL A 83 -3.40 -5.60 7.24
N THR A 84 -4.14 -4.64 6.68
CA THR A 84 -5.02 -3.79 7.49
C THR A 84 -6.28 -4.54 7.91
N ALA A 85 -6.96 -4.01 8.94
CA ALA A 85 -8.30 -4.46 9.28
C ALA A 85 -9.22 -4.43 8.04
N THR A 86 -10.11 -5.41 7.97
CA THR A 86 -11.12 -5.48 6.90
C THR A 86 -12.20 -4.45 7.16
N MET A 87 -12.54 -3.68 6.12
CA MET A 87 -13.64 -2.72 6.14
C MET A 87 -14.69 -3.12 5.10
N THR A 88 -15.95 -2.78 5.35
CA THR A 88 -17.05 -3.11 4.42
C THR A 88 -17.69 -1.84 3.90
N PHE A 89 -17.78 -1.71 2.58
CA PHE A 89 -18.32 -0.52 1.91
C PHE A 89 -19.34 -0.91 0.84
N ASN A 90 -20.31 -0.02 0.56
CA ASN A 90 -21.20 -0.13 -0.60
C ASN A 90 -20.51 0.37 -1.87
N CYS A 91 -19.34 -0.20 -2.15
CA CYS A 91 -18.44 0.13 -3.24
C CYS A 91 -17.89 -1.18 -3.79
N GLY A 92 -18.41 -1.61 -4.93
CA GLY A 92 -18.03 -2.85 -5.60
C GLY A 92 -16.76 -2.70 -6.43
N ALA A 93 -15.91 -3.73 -6.38
CA ALA A 93 -14.60 -3.72 -7.05
C ALA A 93 -14.56 -4.45 -8.41
N GLY A 94 -15.70 -4.97 -8.89
CA GLY A 94 -15.75 -5.72 -10.16
C GLY A 94 -15.21 -7.16 -10.08
N VAL A 95 -15.01 -7.69 -8.87
CA VAL A 95 -14.50 -9.04 -8.59
C VAL A 95 -15.53 -9.93 -7.91
#